data_AF-A0A952ZM25-F1
#
_entry.id   AF-A0A952ZM25-F1
#
_cell.length_a   1.000
_cell.length_b   1.000
_cell.length_c   1.000
_cell.angle_alpha   90.00
_cell.angle_beta   90.00
_cell.angle_gamma   90.00
#
_symmetry.space_group_name_H-M   'P 1'
#
loop_
_entity.id
_entity.type
_entity.pdbx_description
1 polymer ?
#
loop_
_entity_poly.entity_id
_entity_poly.type
_entity_poly.pdbx_seq_one_letter_code
_entity_poly.pdbx_strand_id
1 'polypeptide(L)'
;MGAWYRVIKTVKGHRYVYEQRTWRQGGRVRTENRYIGPAAAEAHAGIGDDPAPVITTPGLRYHGSRIGLTGPPRASGEGTFGPGFYLTSESRAGDYARYDAGIAADLPLRGSVREPPQHDGVVYTCDVSGLNIKPMSWDGYYALMEQLLGLPAGEGVPTPTNKKRMTQLLTDKGYDGIQILDDHRQETVIFPASLDKVSLTPVIATAPGA
;
A
#
# COMPACT_ATOMS: atom_id res chain seq x y z
N MET A 1 -6.34 11.48 -25.71
CA MET A 1 -7.50 10.92 -24.98
C MET A 1 -6.96 10.28 -23.71
N GLY A 2 -7.52 10.58 -22.54
CA GLY A 2 -7.07 9.97 -21.29
C GLY A 2 -7.42 8.49 -21.23
N ALA A 3 -6.51 7.68 -20.67
CA ALA A 3 -6.76 6.26 -20.44
C ALA A 3 -7.91 6.08 -19.43
N TRP A 4 -8.71 5.03 -19.64
CA TRP A 4 -9.70 4.59 -18.66
C TRP A 4 -8.99 3.86 -17.51
N TYR A 5 -9.39 4.15 -16.28
CA TYR A 5 -8.89 3.51 -15.07
C TYR A 5 -10.05 3.17 -14.14
N ARG A 6 -9.93 2.05 -13.39
CA ARG A 6 -10.98 1.63 -12.46
C ARG A 6 -10.92 2.43 -11.16
N VAL A 7 -12.08 2.82 -10.66
CA VAL A 7 -12.25 3.47 -9.35
C VAL A 7 -13.42 2.83 -8.61
N ILE A 8 -13.32 2.76 -7.29
CA ILE A 8 -14.44 2.37 -6.43
C ILE A 8 -15.04 3.66 -5.86
N LYS A 9 -16.36 3.81 -5.98
CA LYS A 9 -17.09 4.94 -5.40
C LYS A 9 -18.12 4.45 -4.41
N THR A 10 -18.22 5.13 -3.28
CA THR A 10 -19.27 4.90 -2.28
C THR A 10 -20.41 5.88 -2.53
N VAL A 11 -21.59 5.37 -2.83
CA VAL A 11 -22.81 6.16 -3.06
C VAL A 11 -23.90 5.63 -2.14
N LYS A 12 -24.40 6.47 -1.24
CA LYS A 12 -25.43 6.12 -0.23
C LYS A 12 -25.06 4.87 0.58
N GLY A 13 -23.80 4.76 1.00
CA GLY A 13 -23.31 3.62 1.78
C GLY A 13 -23.02 2.35 0.97
N HIS A 14 -23.29 2.33 -0.34
CA HIS A 14 -22.99 1.19 -1.21
C HIS A 14 -21.76 1.46 -2.07
N ARG A 15 -20.90 0.45 -2.22
CA ARG A 15 -19.67 0.53 -3.03
C ARG A 15 -19.91 0.04 -4.45
N TYR A 16 -19.37 0.74 -5.42
CA TYR A 16 -19.59 0.51 -6.85
C TYR A 16 -18.29 0.67 -7.64
N VAL A 17 -18.09 -0.18 -8.62
CA VAL A 17 -16.96 -0.11 -9.56
C VAL A 17 -17.35 0.77 -10.75
N TYR A 18 -16.45 1.69 -11.11
CA TYR A 18 -16.55 2.53 -12.30
C TYR A 18 -15.27 2.45 -13.11
N GLU A 19 -15.39 2.55 -14.43
CA GLU A 19 -14.31 3.04 -15.26
C GLU A 19 -14.38 4.56 -15.28
N GLN A 20 -13.26 5.23 -15.05
CA GLN A 20 -13.14 6.67 -15.08
C GLN A 20 -12.04 7.06 -16.05
N ARG A 21 -12.26 8.12 -16.84
CA ARG A 21 -11.18 8.79 -17.57
C ARG A 21 -11.24 10.29 -17.34
N THR A 22 -10.08 10.93 -17.33
CA THR A 22 -9.96 12.38 -17.16
C THR A 22 -9.20 12.98 -18.33
N TRP A 23 -9.64 14.14 -18.79
CA TRP A 23 -8.96 14.89 -19.85
C TRP A 23 -9.14 16.39 -19.64
N ARG A 24 -8.20 17.19 -20.18
CA ARG A 24 -8.36 18.64 -20.21
C ARG A 24 -9.12 19.04 -21.46
N GLN A 25 -10.12 19.88 -21.28
CA GLN A 25 -10.85 20.52 -22.37
C GLN A 25 -10.77 22.03 -22.14
N GLY A 26 -9.88 22.69 -22.89
CA GLY A 26 -9.43 24.05 -22.57
C GLY A 26 -8.73 24.09 -21.20
N GLY A 27 -9.02 25.11 -20.40
CA GLY A 27 -8.47 25.30 -19.05
C GLY A 27 -9.13 24.47 -17.93
N ARG A 28 -10.11 23.60 -18.25
CA ARG A 28 -10.87 22.83 -17.25
C ARG A 28 -10.57 21.33 -17.36
N VAL A 29 -10.48 20.65 -16.21
CA VAL A 29 -10.42 19.19 -16.14
C VAL A 29 -11.84 18.63 -16.27
N ARG A 30 -12.03 17.68 -17.17
CA ARG A 30 -13.25 16.92 -17.36
C ARG A 30 -13.02 15.49 -16.88
N THR A 31 -14.09 14.89 -16.36
CA THR A 31 -14.11 13.51 -15.89
C THR A 31 -15.33 12.83 -16.49
N GLU A 32 -15.14 11.64 -17.01
CA GLU A 32 -16.21 10.75 -17.45
C GLU A 32 -16.16 9.48 -16.64
N ASN A 33 -17.34 9.00 -16.26
CA ASN A 33 -17.51 7.79 -15.46
C ASN A 33 -18.45 6.85 -16.20
N ARG A 34 -18.05 5.59 -16.31
CA ARG A 34 -18.89 4.48 -16.77
C ARG A 34 -19.10 3.53 -15.60
N TYR A 35 -20.36 3.35 -15.22
CA TYR A 35 -20.73 2.40 -14.18
C TYR A 35 -20.51 0.97 -14.67
N ILE A 36 -19.84 0.15 -13.86
CA ILE A 36 -19.56 -1.26 -14.16
C ILE A 36 -20.46 -2.18 -13.33
N GLY A 37 -20.57 -1.94 -12.03
CA GLY A 37 -21.41 -2.76 -11.16
C GLY A 37 -21.21 -2.51 -9.66
N PRO A 38 -21.97 -3.21 -8.79
CA PRO A 38 -21.74 -3.21 -7.35
C PRO A 38 -20.38 -3.86 -7.03
N ALA A 39 -19.61 -3.24 -6.13
CA ALA A 39 -18.31 -3.79 -5.73
C ALA A 39 -18.44 -5.14 -4.97
N ALA A 40 -19.63 -5.45 -4.44
CA ALA A 40 -19.94 -6.73 -3.78
C ALA A 40 -20.23 -7.88 -4.76
N ALA A 41 -20.56 -7.59 -6.03
CA ALA A 41 -20.80 -8.63 -7.03
C ALA A 41 -19.49 -9.32 -7.47
N GLU A 42 -18.33 -8.70 -7.24
CA GLU A 42 -17.01 -9.34 -7.39
C GLU A 42 -16.62 -10.18 -6.15
N ALA A 43 -17.43 -10.21 -5.08
CA ALA A 43 -17.15 -10.99 -3.86
C ALA A 43 -17.89 -12.34 -3.78
N HIS A 44 -18.73 -12.69 -4.75
CA HIS A 44 -19.46 -13.97 -4.79
C HIS A 44 -19.31 -14.75 -6.11
N ALA A 45 -18.34 -14.40 -6.96
CA ALA A 45 -17.80 -15.37 -7.92
C ALA A 45 -16.80 -16.25 -7.18
N GLY A 46 -17.03 -17.56 -7.24
CA GLY A 46 -16.38 -18.55 -6.40
C GLY A 46 -14.85 -18.56 -6.44
N ILE A 47 -14.32 -19.22 -5.41
CA ILE A 47 -12.96 -19.71 -5.27
C ILE A 47 -12.61 -20.52 -6.52
N GLY A 48 -12.02 -19.85 -7.49
CA GLY A 48 -11.47 -20.39 -8.72
C GLY A 48 -10.22 -19.58 -9.03
N ASP A 49 -9.26 -20.23 -9.67
CA ASP A 49 -7.93 -19.76 -10.01
C ASP A 49 -7.96 -18.61 -11.05
N ASP A 50 -8.68 -17.53 -10.75
CA ASP A 50 -8.84 -16.37 -11.62
C ASP A 50 -7.77 -15.32 -11.31
N PRO A 51 -7.18 -14.68 -12.34
CA PRO A 51 -5.99 -13.87 -12.20
C PRO A 51 -6.25 -12.70 -11.26
N ALA A 52 -5.37 -12.55 -10.26
CA ALA A 52 -5.40 -11.47 -9.29
C ALA A 52 -5.66 -10.13 -10.00
N PRO A 53 -6.49 -9.23 -9.43
CA PRO A 53 -6.68 -7.91 -10.00
C PRO A 53 -5.33 -7.20 -10.13
N VAL A 54 -4.85 -7.10 -11.37
CA VAL A 54 -3.57 -6.46 -11.68
C VAL A 54 -3.72 -4.98 -11.40
N ILE A 55 -3.00 -4.49 -10.39
CA ILE A 55 -2.91 -3.07 -10.08
C ILE A 55 -2.07 -2.43 -11.20
N THR A 56 -2.72 -1.78 -12.17
CA THR A 56 -2.07 -1.10 -13.31
C THR A 56 -1.73 0.37 -13.02
N THR A 57 -1.90 0.83 -11.78
CA THR A 57 -1.45 2.17 -11.37
C THR A 57 0.08 2.15 -11.29
N PRO A 58 0.80 3.16 -11.83
CA PRO A 58 2.25 3.24 -11.70
C PRO A 58 2.66 2.97 -10.25
N GLY A 59 3.45 1.92 -10.05
CA GLY A 59 3.76 1.32 -8.75
C GLY A 59 4.74 2.12 -7.93
N LEU A 60 4.83 3.44 -8.10
CA LEU A 60 5.77 4.23 -7.32
C LEU A 60 5.28 4.33 -5.87
N ARG A 61 6.11 3.85 -4.95
CA ARG A 61 5.91 3.92 -3.51
C ARG A 61 7.14 4.51 -2.85
N TYR A 62 6.97 4.92 -1.59
CA TYR A 62 8.01 5.67 -0.88
C TYR A 62 8.38 5.00 0.43
N HIS A 63 9.65 5.08 0.79
CA HIS A 63 10.18 4.63 2.07
C HIS A 63 10.87 5.79 2.77
N GLY A 64 10.47 6.10 3.99
CA GLY A 64 11.17 7.06 4.84
C GLY A 64 12.17 6.33 5.72
N SER A 65 13.44 6.69 5.65
CA SER A 65 14.47 6.15 6.54
C SER A 65 15.12 7.29 7.32
N ARG A 66 15.26 7.10 8.63
CA ARG A 66 15.96 8.05 9.52
C ARG A 66 17.46 8.15 9.22
N ILE A 67 18.01 7.17 8.51
CA ILE A 67 19.41 7.11 8.10
C ILE A 67 19.51 6.85 6.59
N GLY A 68 20.64 7.23 5.99
CA GLY A 68 20.95 6.84 4.63
C GLY A 68 21.06 5.31 4.53
N LEU A 69 20.27 4.71 3.63
CA LEU A 69 20.36 3.29 3.31
C LEU A 69 21.47 3.06 2.28
N THR A 70 22.33 2.08 2.56
CA THR A 70 23.36 1.59 1.64
C THR A 70 23.11 0.12 1.31
N GLY A 71 23.04 -0.22 0.03
CA GLY A 71 22.81 -1.58 -0.43
C GLY A 71 21.32 -1.95 -0.55
N PRO A 72 21.01 -3.26 -0.69
CA PRO A 72 19.64 -3.72 -0.92
C PRO A 72 18.73 -3.45 0.31
N PRO A 73 17.42 -3.27 0.09
CA PRO A 73 16.45 -3.11 1.18
C PRO A 73 16.48 -4.33 2.10
N ARG A 74 16.26 -4.09 3.39
CA ARG A 74 16.20 -5.15 4.41
C ARG A 74 14.82 -5.20 5.02
N ALA A 75 14.24 -6.39 5.10
CA ALA A 75 12.97 -6.58 5.79
C ALA A 75 13.11 -6.21 7.27
N SER A 76 12.11 -5.51 7.78
CA SER A 76 11.86 -5.48 9.22
C SER A 76 11.36 -6.86 9.64
N GLY A 77 11.86 -7.39 10.77
CA GLY A 77 11.31 -8.60 11.39
C GLY A 77 9.96 -8.34 12.08
N GLU A 78 9.65 -7.07 12.33
CA GLU A 78 8.48 -6.62 13.07
C GLU A 78 7.67 -5.63 12.23
N GLY A 79 6.36 -5.60 12.45
CA GLY A 79 5.51 -4.61 11.82
C GLY A 79 4.03 -4.96 11.86
N THR A 80 3.20 -4.01 11.45
CA THR A 80 1.75 -4.11 11.49
C THR A 80 1.24 -5.34 10.74
N PHE A 81 1.88 -5.67 9.61
CA PHE A 81 1.45 -6.75 8.72
C PHE A 81 2.45 -7.90 8.63
N GLY A 82 3.40 -7.97 9.57
CA GLY A 82 4.42 -9.01 9.62
C GLY A 82 5.77 -8.59 9.05
N PRO A 83 6.66 -9.56 8.82
CA PRO A 83 7.99 -9.27 8.32
C PRO A 83 7.93 -8.77 6.88
N GLY A 84 8.68 -7.71 6.59
CA GLY A 84 8.72 -7.14 5.25
C GLY A 84 9.35 -5.76 5.18
N PHE A 85 9.44 -5.23 3.96
CA PHE A 85 9.88 -3.87 3.71
C PHE A 85 8.68 -2.98 3.46
N TYR A 86 8.52 -1.96 4.30
CA TYR A 86 7.33 -1.13 4.37
C TYR A 86 7.50 0.11 3.49
N LEU A 87 6.53 0.28 2.60
CA LEU A 87 6.41 1.38 1.67
C LEU A 87 5.07 2.09 1.90
N THR A 88 5.02 3.38 1.63
CA THR A 88 3.84 4.22 1.85
C THR A 88 3.78 5.35 0.80
N SER A 89 2.90 6.33 1.03
CA SER A 89 2.84 7.57 0.24
C SER A 89 4.05 8.47 0.50
N GLU A 90 4.36 9.37 -0.43
CA GLU A 90 5.46 10.34 -0.29
C GLU A 90 5.36 11.16 1.00
N SER A 91 4.18 11.72 1.27
CA SER A 91 3.96 12.55 2.47
C SER A 91 4.26 11.77 3.75
N ARG A 92 3.79 10.52 3.85
CA ARG A 92 4.05 9.66 5.02
C ARG A 92 5.50 9.25 5.11
N ALA A 93 6.15 8.95 3.99
CA ALA A 93 7.58 8.63 3.99
C ALA A 93 8.42 9.81 4.50
N GLY A 94 8.03 11.05 4.20
CA GLY A 94 8.64 12.25 4.80
C GLY A 94 8.50 12.30 6.32
N ASP A 95 7.39 11.82 6.88
CA ASP A 95 7.22 11.73 8.33
C ASP A 95 8.09 10.62 8.94
N TYR A 96 8.14 9.44 8.33
CA TYR A 96 9.02 8.34 8.76
C TYR A 96 10.51 8.64 8.62
N ALA A 97 10.90 9.54 7.72
CA ALA A 97 12.27 10.04 7.63
C ALA A 97 12.62 11.00 8.79
N ARG A 98 11.63 11.70 9.35
CA ARG A 98 11.84 12.79 10.33
C ARG A 98 11.53 12.41 11.77
N TYR A 99 10.67 11.42 11.99
CA TYR A 99 10.19 11.03 13.32
C TYR A 99 10.33 9.53 13.54
N ASP A 100 10.38 9.13 14.80
CA ASP A 100 10.29 7.72 15.16
C ASP A 100 8.96 7.11 14.70
N ALA A 101 8.98 5.82 14.37
CA ALA A 101 7.87 5.15 13.69
C ALA A 101 6.53 5.25 14.42
N GLY A 102 6.53 5.22 15.77
CA GLY A 102 5.31 5.41 16.56
C GLY A 102 4.70 6.80 16.38
N ILE A 103 5.53 7.85 16.47
CA ILE A 103 5.10 9.23 16.26
C ILE A 103 4.65 9.42 14.81
N ALA A 104 5.47 9.01 13.85
CA ALA A 104 5.18 9.15 12.42
C ALA A 104 3.86 8.47 12.02
N ALA A 105 3.52 7.34 12.65
CA ALA A 105 2.28 6.63 12.42
C ALA A 105 1.03 7.37 12.96
N ASP A 106 1.19 8.10 14.06
CA ASP A 106 0.10 8.80 14.76
C ASP A 106 -0.10 10.25 14.28
N LEU A 107 0.84 10.80 13.51
CA LEU A 107 0.68 12.11 12.90
C LEU A 107 -0.57 12.14 11.99
N PRO A 108 -1.34 13.25 11.98
CA PRO A 108 -2.47 13.39 11.08
C PRO A 108 -1.99 13.47 9.63
N LEU A 109 -2.74 12.87 8.70
CA LEU A 109 -2.44 12.91 7.25
C LEU A 109 -2.37 14.35 6.70
N ARG A 110 -3.02 15.30 7.38
CA ARG A 110 -2.96 16.74 7.10
C ARG A 110 -2.98 17.51 8.41
N GLY A 111 -1.96 18.33 8.66
CA GLY A 111 -1.91 19.19 9.83
C GLY A 111 -0.50 19.70 10.14
N SER A 112 -0.44 20.76 10.93
CA SER A 112 0.80 21.31 11.46
C SER A 112 1.34 20.36 12.54
N VAL A 113 2.50 19.76 12.29
CA VAL A 113 3.24 19.00 13.31
C VAL A 113 3.70 19.98 14.39
N ARG A 114 3.40 19.69 15.66
CA ARG A 114 3.78 20.55 16.80
C ARG A 114 5.21 20.32 17.27
N GLU A 115 5.78 19.16 16.97
CA GLU A 115 7.11 18.76 17.41
C GLU A 115 8.14 19.02 16.30
N PRO A 116 9.36 19.46 16.64
CA PRO A 116 10.44 19.58 15.67
C PRO A 116 10.85 18.19 15.15
N PRO A 117 11.33 18.07 13.89
CA PRO A 117 11.91 16.84 13.37
C PRO A 117 12.99 16.29 14.30
N GLN A 118 12.95 14.99 14.54
CA GLN A 118 13.93 14.28 15.37
C GLN A 118 15.15 13.82 14.56
N HIS A 119 14.94 13.63 13.25
CA HIS A 119 15.93 13.07 12.32
C HIS A 119 15.97 13.89 11.03
N ASP A 120 17.14 13.95 10.40
CA ASP A 120 17.34 14.46 9.04
C ASP A 120 17.42 13.29 8.05
N GLY A 121 16.35 12.50 8.01
CA GLY A 121 16.31 11.27 7.23
C GLY A 121 16.15 11.48 5.73
N VAL A 122 16.16 10.38 5.00
CA VAL A 122 16.07 10.34 3.54
C VAL A 122 14.80 9.63 3.12
N VAL A 123 14.09 10.22 2.16
CA VAL A 123 12.97 9.57 1.47
C VAL A 123 13.50 8.85 0.25
N TYR A 124 13.08 7.61 0.05
CA TYR A 124 13.40 6.80 -1.12
C TYR A 124 12.14 6.55 -1.93
N THR A 125 12.29 6.52 -3.25
CA THR A 125 11.30 5.99 -4.17
C THR A 125 11.59 4.52 -4.48
N CYS A 126 10.52 3.76 -4.71
CA CYS A 126 10.54 2.35 -5.01
C CYS A 126 9.49 2.08 -6.10
N ASP A 127 9.92 1.55 -7.24
CA ASP A 127 8.99 1.08 -8.27
C ASP A 127 8.55 -0.35 -7.94
N VAL A 128 7.25 -0.54 -7.67
CA VAL A 128 6.64 -1.85 -7.41
C VAL A 128 5.83 -2.37 -8.60
N SER A 129 5.90 -1.73 -9.77
CA SER A 129 5.08 -2.08 -10.93
C SER A 129 5.34 -3.49 -11.46
N GLY A 130 6.54 -4.05 -11.21
CA GLY A 130 6.91 -5.42 -11.58
C GLY A 130 6.59 -6.48 -10.54
N LEU A 131 5.95 -6.12 -9.41
CA LEU A 131 5.70 -7.04 -8.29
C LEU A 131 4.25 -7.53 -8.30
N ASN A 132 4.05 -8.81 -7.96
CA ASN A 132 2.73 -9.39 -7.73
C ASN A 132 2.22 -9.03 -6.33
N ILE A 133 1.67 -7.82 -6.18
CA ILE A 133 1.17 -7.31 -4.91
C ILE A 133 -0.31 -7.60 -4.75
N LYS A 134 -0.70 -8.21 -3.62
CA LYS A 134 -2.11 -8.47 -3.30
C LYS A 134 -2.78 -7.23 -2.68
N PRO A 135 -3.72 -6.56 -3.36
CA PRO A 135 -4.51 -5.51 -2.72
C PRO A 135 -5.53 -6.10 -1.75
N MET A 136 -5.71 -5.47 -0.60
CA MET A 136 -6.78 -5.78 0.35
C MET A 136 -7.10 -4.60 1.26
N SER A 137 -8.28 -4.59 1.88
CA SER A 137 -8.59 -3.69 2.99
C SER A 137 -8.03 -4.24 4.30
N TRP A 138 -8.09 -3.44 5.36
CA TRP A 138 -7.74 -3.88 6.72
C TRP A 138 -8.61 -5.06 7.19
N ASP A 139 -9.92 -4.98 7.00
CA ASP A 139 -10.83 -6.10 7.31
C ASP A 139 -10.53 -7.34 6.46
N GLY A 140 -10.20 -7.13 5.18
CA GLY A 140 -9.81 -8.20 4.27
C GLY A 140 -8.53 -8.91 4.71
N TYR A 141 -7.59 -8.18 5.31
CA TYR A 141 -6.38 -8.76 5.90
C TYR A 141 -6.71 -9.69 7.08
N TYR A 142 -7.60 -9.26 7.99
CA TYR A 142 -8.03 -10.12 9.11
C TYR A 142 -8.79 -11.35 8.65
N ALA A 143 -9.77 -11.17 7.75
CA ALA A 143 -10.53 -12.28 7.19
C ALA A 143 -9.61 -13.29 6.48
N LEU A 144 -8.61 -12.80 5.74
CA LEU A 144 -7.62 -13.65 5.09
C LEU A 144 -6.74 -14.39 6.11
N MET A 145 -6.37 -13.74 7.21
CA MET A 145 -5.62 -14.37 8.28
C MET A 145 -6.42 -15.50 8.92
N GLU A 146 -7.69 -15.29 9.21
CA GLU A 146 -8.59 -16.31 9.76
C GLU A 146 -8.70 -17.51 8.81
N GLN A 147 -8.96 -17.24 7.53
CA GLN A 147 -9.10 -18.26 6.50
C GLN A 147 -7.82 -19.07 6.30
N LEU A 148 -6.67 -18.40 6.12
CA LEU A 148 -5.40 -19.06 5.81
C LEU A 148 -4.84 -19.85 7.00
N LEU A 149 -5.14 -19.42 8.22
CA LEU A 149 -4.64 -20.06 9.43
C LEU A 149 -5.63 -21.04 10.05
N GLY A 150 -6.86 -21.14 9.51
CA GLY A 150 -7.92 -21.99 10.05
C GLY A 150 -8.39 -21.54 11.43
N LEU A 151 -8.35 -20.23 11.70
CA LEU A 151 -8.80 -19.65 12.97
C LEU A 151 -10.32 -19.42 12.92
N PRO A 152 -11.02 -19.49 14.07
CA PRO A 152 -12.42 -19.07 14.14
C PRO A 152 -12.62 -17.62 13.69
N ALA A 153 -13.81 -17.32 13.17
CA ALA A 153 -14.17 -15.96 12.80
C ALA A 153 -14.12 -15.03 14.03
N GLY A 154 -13.46 -13.88 13.89
CA GLY A 154 -13.20 -12.94 14.99
C GLY A 154 -11.95 -13.26 15.82
N GLU A 155 -11.27 -14.39 15.58
CA GLU A 155 -10.04 -14.79 16.28
C GLU A 155 -8.78 -14.57 15.44
N GLY A 156 -8.86 -13.81 14.34
CA GLY A 156 -7.74 -13.38 13.48
C GLY A 156 -6.72 -12.46 14.15
N VAL A 157 -6.36 -12.72 15.41
CA VAL A 157 -5.44 -11.90 16.19
C VAL A 157 -4.08 -11.87 15.47
N PRO A 158 -3.57 -10.67 15.13
CA PRO A 158 -2.37 -10.51 14.34
C PRO A 158 -1.14 -10.62 15.26
N THR A 159 -0.93 -11.82 15.81
CA THR A 159 0.27 -12.13 16.57
C THR A 159 1.49 -12.14 15.64
N PRO A 160 2.72 -11.87 16.14
CA PRO A 160 3.93 -11.98 15.31
C PRO A 160 4.04 -13.32 14.58
N THR A 161 3.68 -14.43 15.24
CA THR A 161 3.65 -15.77 14.67
C THR A 161 2.65 -15.89 13.52
N ASN A 162 1.41 -15.43 13.71
CA ASN A 162 0.36 -15.50 12.69
C ASN A 162 0.70 -14.65 11.47
N LYS A 163 1.23 -13.44 11.69
CA LYS A 163 1.70 -12.54 10.62
C LYS A 163 2.79 -13.18 9.78
N LYS A 164 3.79 -13.81 10.42
CA LYS A 164 4.87 -14.53 9.72
C LYS A 164 4.32 -15.70 8.91
N ARG A 165 3.41 -16.49 9.48
CA ARG A 165 2.79 -17.63 8.78
C ARG A 165 1.94 -17.18 7.59
N MET A 166 1.17 -16.12 7.73
CA MET A 166 0.39 -15.54 6.63
C MET A 166 1.30 -15.00 5.50
N THR A 167 2.41 -14.33 5.87
CA THR A 167 3.42 -13.89 4.89
C THR A 167 3.98 -15.07 4.10
N GLN A 168 4.32 -16.18 4.77
CA GLN A 168 4.79 -17.39 4.11
C GLN A 168 3.73 -17.96 3.16
N LEU A 169 2.49 -18.11 3.62
CA LEU A 169 1.40 -18.66 2.80
C LEU A 169 1.10 -17.82 1.56
N LEU A 170 1.24 -16.50 1.64
CA LEU A 170 1.08 -15.62 0.48
C LEU A 170 2.29 -15.69 -0.46
N THR A 171 3.50 -15.80 0.09
CA THR A 171 4.72 -16.05 -0.68
C THR A 171 4.62 -17.36 -1.47
N ASP A 172 4.14 -18.44 -0.84
CA ASP A 172 3.95 -19.75 -1.48
C ASP A 172 2.90 -19.71 -2.60
N LYS A 173 1.97 -18.74 -2.55
CA LYS A 173 0.99 -18.46 -3.60
C LYS A 173 1.51 -17.52 -4.69
N GLY A 174 2.79 -17.16 -4.65
CA GLY A 174 3.45 -16.32 -5.65
C GLY A 174 3.22 -14.82 -5.50
N TYR A 175 2.73 -14.36 -4.34
CA TYR A 175 2.65 -12.93 -4.07
C TYR A 175 3.99 -12.40 -3.55
N ASP A 176 4.39 -11.23 -4.06
CA ASP A 176 5.61 -10.53 -3.65
C ASP A 176 5.39 -9.60 -2.45
N GLY A 177 4.12 -9.35 -2.12
CA GLY A 177 3.74 -8.47 -1.04
C GLY A 177 2.24 -8.25 -0.95
N ILE A 178 1.85 -7.37 -0.04
CA ILE A 178 0.46 -6.91 0.13
C ILE A 178 0.38 -5.40 0.04
N GLN A 179 -0.77 -4.91 -0.37
CA GLN A 179 -1.11 -3.51 -0.31
C GLN A 179 -2.41 -3.33 0.49
N ILE A 180 -2.31 -2.61 1.59
CA ILE A 180 -3.44 -2.24 2.42
C ILE A 180 -4.03 -0.94 1.89
N LEU A 181 -5.26 -1.04 1.38
CA LEU A 181 -6.05 0.05 0.85
C LEU A 181 -7.02 0.50 1.94
N ASP A 182 -6.55 1.41 2.79
CA ASP A 182 -7.36 2.04 3.83
C ASP A 182 -7.27 3.56 3.73
N ASP A 183 -8.34 4.23 4.15
CA ASP A 183 -8.49 5.68 4.16
C ASP A 183 -7.52 6.34 5.16
N HIS A 184 -7.09 5.60 6.19
CA HIS A 184 -6.18 6.12 7.21
C HIS A 184 -4.70 5.81 6.93
N ARG A 185 -4.39 4.62 6.40
CA ARG A 185 -3.00 4.20 6.11
C ARG A 185 -2.91 3.38 4.82
N GLN A 186 -2.41 4.03 3.76
CA GLN A 186 -1.96 3.32 2.57
C GLN A 186 -0.55 2.77 2.81
N GLU A 187 -0.47 1.48 3.06
CA GLU A 187 0.78 0.77 3.27
C GLU A 187 0.93 -0.34 2.23
N THR A 188 2.16 -0.51 1.75
CA THR A 188 2.56 -1.62 0.88
C THR A 188 3.72 -2.31 1.56
N VAL A 189 3.60 -3.62 1.74
CA VAL A 189 4.62 -4.43 2.41
C VAL A 189 5.17 -5.42 1.40
N ILE A 190 6.45 -5.29 1.08
CA ILE A 190 7.16 -6.25 0.23
C ILE A 190 7.71 -7.35 1.11
N PHE A 191 7.45 -8.60 0.75
CA PHE A 191 7.87 -9.74 1.53
C PHE A 191 9.38 -9.97 1.44
N PRO A 192 10.00 -10.56 2.47
CA PRO A 192 11.45 -10.79 2.50
C PRO A 192 11.98 -11.56 1.28
N ALA A 193 11.19 -12.51 0.75
CA ALA A 193 11.55 -13.33 -0.39
C ALA A 193 11.56 -12.57 -1.74
N SER A 194 11.20 -11.29 -1.75
CA SER A 194 11.03 -10.49 -2.98
C SER A 194 11.82 -9.19 -2.95
N LEU A 195 12.67 -9.00 -1.93
CA LEU A 195 13.46 -7.77 -1.77
C LEU A 195 14.58 -7.62 -2.81
N ASP A 196 15.02 -8.73 -3.41
CA ASP A 196 15.95 -8.74 -4.54
C ASP A 196 15.35 -8.09 -5.80
N LYS A 197 14.01 -8.04 -5.89
CA LYS A 197 13.27 -7.38 -6.98
C LYS A 197 13.09 -5.87 -6.76
N VAL A 198 13.48 -5.36 -5.60
CA VAL A 198 13.23 -3.96 -5.20
C VAL A 198 14.48 -3.11 -5.36
N SER A 199 14.31 -1.95 -5.98
CA SER A 199 15.34 -0.91 -6.08
C SER A 199 14.88 0.37 -5.40
N LEU A 200 15.79 0.98 -4.63
CA LEU A 200 15.54 2.24 -3.94
C LEU A 200 16.33 3.37 -4.58
N THR A 201 15.65 4.46 -4.91
CA THR A 201 16.29 5.69 -5.40
C THR A 201 16.04 6.82 -4.41
N PRO A 202 17.06 7.45 -3.82
CA PRO A 202 16.86 8.56 -2.90
C PRO A 202 16.18 9.73 -3.63
N VAL A 203 15.18 10.31 -2.98
CA VAL A 203 14.55 11.55 -3.42
C VAL A 203 15.49 12.67 -3.01
N ILE A 204 16.25 13.18 -3.98
CA ILE A 204 17.08 14.36 -3.76
C ILE A 204 16.11 15.53 -3.60
N ALA A 205 16.05 16.10 -2.40
CA ALA A 205 15.38 17.37 -2.21
C ALA A 205 16.06 18.38 -3.14
N THR A 206 15.36 18.82 -4.19
CA THR A 206 15.79 20.01 -4.92
C THR A 206 15.84 21.12 -3.89
N ALA A 207 17.05 21.63 -3.63
CA ALA A 207 17.23 22.80 -2.79
C ALA A 207 16.24 23.88 -3.27
N PRO A 208 15.45 24.50 -2.37
CA PRO A 208 14.70 25.68 -2.76
C PRO A 208 15.72 26.67 -3.33
N GLY A 209 15.48 27.10 -4.58
CA GLY A 209 16.44 27.82 -5.39
C GLY A 209 17.19 28.91 -4.61
N ALA A 210 18.52 28.89 -4.77
CA ALA A 210 19.41 29.97 -4.39
C ALA A 210 19.01 31.29 -5.04
#